data_AF-A0AAU7YQZ8-F1
#
_entry.id   AF-A0AAU7YQZ8-F1
#
_cell.length_a   1.000
_cell.length_b   1.000
_cell.length_c   1.000
_cell.angle_alpha   90.00
_cell.angle_beta   90.00
_cell.angle_gamma   90.00
#
_symmetry.space_group_name_H-M   'P 1'
#
loop_
_entity.id
_entity.type
_entity.pdbx_description
1 polymer ?
#
loop_
_entity_poly.entity_id
_entity_poly.type
_entity_poly.pdbx_seq_one_letter_code
_entity_poly.pdbx_strand_id
1 'polypeptide(L)'
;MSVFMSPPIISMLKATNNYSIVNWQSFLKLPNNQIRLLYFYFCLNVKVSKYFTEFGIKSLVYELYSTSGSVFNATILSQEVRKILQHINDHQEDLINFDFQLMYVI
;
A
#
# COMPACT_ATOMS: atom_id res chain seq x y z
N MET A 1 9.70 -27.70 -9.74
CA MET A 1 8.60 -26.99 -10.40
C MET A 1 9.18 -25.71 -10.99
N SER A 2 9.18 -25.57 -12.32
CA SER A 2 9.68 -24.38 -13.01
C SER A 2 8.52 -23.41 -13.24
N VAL A 3 8.69 -22.16 -12.82
CA VAL A 3 7.72 -21.09 -13.07
C VAL A 3 8.17 -20.35 -14.32
N PHE A 4 7.29 -20.29 -15.33
CA PHE A 4 7.54 -19.55 -16.56
C PHE A 4 6.83 -18.19 -16.47
N MET A 5 7.60 -17.11 -16.60
CA MET A 5 7.06 -15.75 -16.63
C MET A 5 6.91 -15.28 -18.08
N SER A 6 5.82 -14.56 -18.36
CA SER A 6 5.60 -13.98 -19.69
C SER A 6 6.58 -12.83 -19.95
N PRO A 7 6.94 -12.57 -21.23
CA PRO A 7 7.84 -11.47 -21.57
C PRO A 7 7.44 -10.10 -21.01
N PRO A 8 6.15 -9.70 -20.96
CA PRO A 8 5.75 -8.44 -20.32
C PRO A 8 6.13 -8.34 -18.85
N ILE A 9 5.98 -9.43 -18.07
CA ILE A 9 6.34 -9.46 -16.65
C ILE A 9 7.86 -9.28 -16.49
N ILE A 10 8.65 -9.94 -17.34
CA ILE A 10 10.11 -9.82 -17.33
C ILE A 10 10.53 -8.38 -17.65
N SER A 11 9.89 -7.74 -18.63
CA SER A 11 10.15 -6.33 -18.96
C SER A 11 9.79 -5.40 -17.80
N MET A 12 8.69 -5.68 -17.08
CA MET A 12 8.29 -4.92 -15.90
C MET A 12 9.30 -5.03 -14.75
N LEU A 13 9.83 -6.23 -14.50
CA LEU A 13 10.86 -6.47 -13.49
C LEU A 13 12.22 -5.83 -13.82
N LYS A 14 12.48 -5.56 -15.11
CA LYS A 14 13.69 -4.87 -15.58
C LYS A 14 13.55 -3.35 -15.63
N ALA A 15 12.36 -2.80 -15.38
CA ALA A 15 12.15 -1.36 -15.39
C ALA A 15 12.96 -0.69 -14.27
N THR A 16 13.58 0.45 -14.57
CA THR A 16 14.40 1.22 -13.62
C THR A 16 13.59 2.27 -12.85
N ASN A 17 12.27 2.23 -12.99
CA ASN A 17 11.31 3.19 -12.49
C ASN A 17 10.02 2.45 -12.10
N ASN A 18 9.22 3.06 -11.20
CA ASN A 18 7.99 2.48 -10.65
C ASN A 18 8.20 1.19 -9.83
N TYR A 19 9.34 1.06 -9.17
CA TYR A 19 9.58 0.02 -8.17
C TYR A 19 9.65 0.65 -6.78
N SER A 20 9.37 -0.16 -5.76
CA SER A 20 9.52 0.23 -4.37
C SER A 20 10.39 -0.78 -3.63
N ILE A 21 11.18 -0.27 -2.68
CA ILE A 21 11.91 -1.12 -1.74
C ILE A 21 10.97 -1.46 -0.60
N VAL A 22 10.76 -2.75 -0.40
CA VAL A 22 9.83 -3.30 0.58
C VAL A 22 10.65 -4.06 1.62
N ASN A 23 10.37 -3.87 2.91
CA ASN A 23 10.90 -4.78 3.92
C ASN A 23 10.20 -6.13 3.77
N TRP A 24 10.92 -7.12 3.23
CA TRP A 24 10.36 -8.43 2.93
C TRP A 24 9.80 -9.15 4.16
N GLN A 25 10.46 -9.01 5.32
CA GLN A 25 10.01 -9.65 6.56
C GLN A 25 8.71 -9.01 7.06
N SER A 26 8.64 -7.67 7.07
CA SER A 26 7.44 -6.93 7.43
C SER A 26 6.28 -7.26 6.48
N PHE A 27 6.55 -7.33 5.17
CA PHE A 27 5.56 -7.65 4.15
C PHE A 27 4.93 -9.03 4.32
N LEU A 28 5.75 -10.05 4.64
CA LEU A 28 5.26 -11.41 4.86
C LEU A 28 4.41 -11.55 6.12
N LYS A 29 4.69 -10.76 7.17
CA LYS A 29 3.90 -10.73 8.42
C LYS A 29 2.50 -10.13 8.23
N LEU A 30 2.28 -9.35 7.17
CA LEU A 30 0.96 -8.75 6.91
C LEU A 30 -0.08 -9.83 6.61
N PRO A 31 -1.26 -9.80 7.28
CA PRO A 31 -2.16 -10.95 7.33
C PRO A 31 -3.02 -11.13 6.07
N ASN A 32 -3.20 -10.09 5.25
CA ASN A 32 -4.00 -10.20 4.02
C ASN A 32 -3.43 -9.36 2.85
N ASN A 33 -3.93 -9.66 1.65
CA ASN A 33 -3.45 -9.03 0.42
C ASN A 33 -3.81 -7.53 0.31
N GLN A 34 -4.91 -7.09 0.94
CA GLN A 34 -5.32 -5.69 0.92
C GLN A 34 -4.37 -4.81 1.74
N ILE A 35 -3.94 -5.29 2.91
CA ILE A 35 -2.94 -4.62 3.76
C ILE A 35 -1.60 -4.59 3.04
N ARG A 36 -1.20 -5.70 2.41
CA ARG A 36 0.03 -5.77 1.60
C ARG A 36 0.02 -4.77 0.44
N LEU A 37 -1.12 -4.62 -0.24
CA LEU A 37 -1.27 -3.68 -1.34
C LEU A 37 -1.13 -2.23 -0.84
N LEU A 38 -1.77 -1.89 0.27
CA LEU A 38 -1.68 -0.55 0.86
C LEU A 38 -0.25 -0.25 1.35
N TYR A 39 0.39 -1.22 2.00
CA TYR A 39 1.78 -1.09 2.42
C TYR A 39 2.72 -0.86 1.22
N PHE A 40 2.58 -1.66 0.16
CA PHE A 40 3.34 -1.47 -1.07
C PHE A 40 3.09 -0.09 -1.70
N TYR A 41 1.84 0.37 -1.71
CA TYR A 41 1.48 1.70 -2.19
C TYR A 41 2.19 2.80 -1.39
N PHE A 42 2.28 2.69 -0.07
CA PHE A 42 3.04 3.65 0.74
C PHE A 42 4.53 3.61 0.42
N CYS A 43 5.13 2.42 0.36
CA CYS A 43 6.54 2.32 0.01
C CYS A 43 6.83 2.89 -1.41
N LEU A 44 5.86 2.90 -2.32
CA LEU A 44 6.01 3.46 -3.67
C LEU A 44 5.91 4.99 -3.67
N ASN A 45 4.99 5.55 -2.87
CA ASN A 45 4.63 6.97 -2.94
C ASN A 45 5.29 7.82 -1.85
N VAL A 46 5.71 7.24 -0.74
CA VAL A 46 6.43 7.94 0.32
C VAL A 46 7.90 8.06 -0.08
N LYS A 47 8.33 9.28 -0.37
CA LYS A 47 9.74 9.61 -0.64
C LYS A 47 10.40 10.09 0.63
N VAL A 48 11.69 9.78 0.80
CA VAL A 48 12.50 10.35 1.89
C VAL A 48 12.51 11.87 1.74
N SER A 49 11.86 12.55 2.68
CA SER A 49 11.63 14.00 2.66
C SER A 49 11.61 14.52 4.09
N LYS A 50 11.93 15.81 4.27
CA LYS A 50 11.72 16.51 5.55
C LYS A 50 10.25 16.86 5.80
N TYR A 51 9.40 16.69 4.79
CA TYR A 51 7.98 17.00 4.83
C TYR A 51 7.16 15.72 4.89
N PHE A 52 6.04 15.78 5.59
CA PHE A 52 5.03 14.72 5.58
C PHE A 52 4.44 14.54 4.18
N THR A 53 4.22 13.30 3.79
CA THR A 53 3.40 12.96 2.61
C THR A 53 1.99 12.66 3.11
N GLU A 54 1.01 13.45 2.68
CA GLU A 54 -0.37 13.32 3.12
C GLU A 54 -1.18 12.43 2.17
N PHE A 55 -2.01 11.56 2.74
CA PHE A 55 -2.92 10.70 1.99
C PHE A 55 -4.34 10.83 2.52
N GLY A 56 -5.28 11.12 1.61
CA GLY A 56 -6.71 11.12 1.94
C GLY A 56 -7.32 9.73 1.81
N ILE A 57 -8.23 9.35 2.71
CA ILE A 57 -8.92 8.05 2.62
C ILE A 57 -9.67 7.91 1.29
N LYS A 58 -10.31 8.99 0.82
CA LYS A 58 -11.01 8.98 -0.47
C LYS A 58 -10.06 8.76 -1.65
N SER A 59 -8.87 9.40 -1.63
CA SER A 59 -7.88 9.20 -2.70
C SER A 59 -7.29 7.80 -2.65
N LEU A 60 -6.95 7.28 -1.46
CA LEU A 60 -6.49 5.91 -1.28
C LEU A 60 -7.51 4.88 -1.79
N VAL A 61 -8.79 5.06 -1.46
CA VAL A 61 -9.85 4.17 -1.93
C VAL A 61 -9.98 4.23 -3.45
N TYR A 62 -9.92 5.44 -4.03
CA TYR A 62 -9.98 5.62 -5.46
C TYR A 62 -8.78 4.98 -6.16
N GLU A 63 -7.56 5.27 -5.74
CA GLU A 63 -6.34 4.79 -6.39
C GLU A 63 -6.14 3.27 -6.28
N LEU A 64 -6.59 2.66 -5.18
CA LEU A 64 -6.43 1.23 -4.94
C LEU A 64 -7.59 0.38 -5.46
N TYR A 65 -8.81 0.92 -5.52
CA TYR A 65 -10.02 0.13 -5.74
C TYR A 65 -10.99 0.69 -6.80
N SER A 66 -10.76 1.87 -7.39
CA SER A 66 -11.69 2.41 -8.41
C SER A 66 -11.62 1.69 -9.77
N THR A 67 -10.54 0.96 -10.03
CA THR A 67 -10.31 0.26 -11.31
C THR A 67 -10.81 -1.19 -11.34
N SER A 68 -11.21 -1.76 -10.20
CA SER A 68 -11.85 -3.08 -10.16
C SER A 68 -13.32 -2.94 -10.51
N GLY A 69 -13.75 -3.44 -11.68
CA GLY A 69 -15.12 -3.35 -12.23
C GLY A 69 -16.26 -3.98 -11.41
N SER A 70 -16.04 -4.25 -10.12
CA SER A 70 -17.08 -4.58 -9.13
C SER A 70 -17.74 -3.31 -8.60
N VAL A 71 -19.03 -3.40 -8.24
CA VAL A 71 -19.83 -2.30 -7.66
C VAL A 71 -19.03 -1.56 -6.56
N PHE A 72 -18.61 -0.34 -6.87
CA PHE A 72 -17.80 0.49 -5.98
C PHE A 72 -18.66 1.00 -4.80
N ASN A 73 -18.59 0.32 -3.66
CA ASN A 73 -19.16 0.83 -2.42
C ASN A 73 -18.07 1.60 -1.63
N ALA A 74 -17.93 2.88 -1.96
CA ALA A 74 -16.95 3.79 -1.39
C ALA A 74 -16.93 3.79 0.14
N THR A 75 -18.10 3.67 0.78
CA THR A 75 -18.25 3.73 2.23
C THR A 75 -17.65 2.50 2.90
N ILE A 76 -17.95 1.31 2.39
CA ILE A 76 -17.40 0.05 2.92
C ILE A 76 -15.88 0.02 2.73
N LEU A 77 -15.40 0.36 1.53
CA LEU A 77 -13.97 0.39 1.24
C LEU A 77 -13.23 1.42 2.10
N SER A 78 -13.83 2.58 2.36
CA SER A 78 -13.25 3.58 3.26
C SER A 78 -13.14 3.06 4.69
N GLN A 79 -14.12 2.30 5.18
CA GLN A 79 -14.06 1.68 6.50
C GLN A 79 -12.97 0.60 6.57
N GLU A 80 -12.85 -0.23 5.53
CA GLU A 80 -11.79 -1.24 5.46
C GLU A 80 -10.41 -0.60 5.40
N VAL A 81 -10.21 0.42 4.55
CA VAL A 81 -8.95 1.17 4.51
C VAL A 81 -8.65 1.79 5.87
N ARG A 82 -9.62 2.36 6.59
CA ARG A 82 -9.39 2.87 7.96
C ARG A 82 -8.91 1.80 8.93
N LYS A 83 -9.54 0.62 8.93
CA LYS A 83 -9.11 -0.50 9.80
C LYS A 83 -7.68 -0.94 9.48
N ILE A 84 -7.35 -0.98 8.20
CA ILE A 84 -6.01 -1.34 7.73
C ILE A 84 -4.99 -0.28 8.17
N LEU A 85 -5.30 1.00 7.98
CA LEU A 85 -4.43 2.10 8.40
C LEU A 85 -4.20 2.07 9.92
N GLN A 86 -5.25 1.79 10.70
CA GLN A 86 -5.13 1.60 12.14
C GLN A 86 -4.20 0.45 12.49
N HIS A 87 -4.36 -0.72 11.85
CA HIS A 87 -3.49 -1.87 12.07
C HIS A 87 -2.01 -1.55 11.79
N ILE A 88 -1.74 -0.81 10.71
CA ILE A 88 -0.40 -0.36 10.35
C ILE A 88 0.17 0.59 11.41
N ASN A 89 -0.62 1.55 11.88
CA ASN A 89 -0.23 2.49 12.92
C ASN A 89 0.10 1.77 14.24
N ASP A 90 -0.72 0.80 14.63
CA ASP A 90 -0.55 0.04 15.87
C ASP A 90 0.69 -0.87 15.86
N HIS A 91 1.20 -1.22 14.66
CA HIS A 91 2.36 -2.10 14.48
C HIS A 91 3.49 -1.39 13.72
N GLN A 92 3.56 -0.06 13.79
CA GLN A 92 4.48 0.73 12.97
C GLN A 92 5.95 0.32 13.17
N GLU A 93 6.37 0.04 14.41
CA GLU A 93 7.76 -0.30 14.75
C GLU A 93 8.22 -1.62 14.10
N ASP A 94 7.29 -2.55 13.87
CA ASP A 94 7.56 -3.84 13.25
C ASP A 94 7.40 -3.84 11.72
N LEU A 95 6.59 -2.91 11.20
CA LEU A 95 6.15 -2.92 9.81
C LEU A 95 6.83 -1.86 8.96
N ILE A 96 7.13 -0.70 9.53
CA ILE A 96 7.49 0.51 8.80
C ILE A 96 8.79 1.11 9.36
N ASN A 97 9.76 1.33 8.48
CA ASN A 97 11.03 1.97 8.82
C ASN A 97 10.96 3.52 8.74
N PHE A 98 9.77 4.11 8.82
CA PHE A 98 9.51 5.55 8.69
C PHE A 98 8.32 5.96 9.57
N ASP A 99 8.32 7.22 10.00
CA ASP A 99 7.28 7.74 10.88
C ASP A 99 5.93 7.80 10.16
N PHE A 100 4.90 7.22 10.79
CA PHE A 100 3.53 7.20 10.27
C PHE A 100 2.59 7.78 11.32
N GLN A 101 1.69 8.68 10.89
CA GLN A 101 0.72 9.29 11.79
C GLN A 101 -0.67 9.31 11.17
N LEU A 102 -1.65 8.81 11.92
CA LEU A 102 -3.07 8.95 11.56
C LEU A 102 -3.61 10.31 12.04
N MET A 103 -4.21 11.05 11.11
CA MET A 103 -4.85 12.34 11.36
C MET A 103 -6.33 12.23 11.05
N TYR A 104 -7.19 12.55 12.03
CA TYR A 104 -8.63 12.64 11.83
C TYR A 104 -9.01 14.10 11.58
N VAL A 105 -9.28 14.43 10.33
CA VAL A 105 -9.83 15.75 9.96
C VAL A 105 -11.34 15.70 10.23
N ILE A 106 -11.79 16.55 11.16
CA ILE A 106 -13.20 16.74 11.55
C ILE A 106 -13.94 17.49 10.44
#